data_AF-A0A0W8E9C4-F1
#
_entry.id   AF-A0A0W8E9C4-F1
#
_cell.length_a   1.000
_cell.length_b   1.000
_cell.length_c   1.000
_cell.angle_alpha   90.00
_cell.angle_beta   90.00
_cell.angle_gamma   90.00
#
_symmetry.space_group_name_H-M   'P 1'
#
loop_
_entity.id
_entity.type
_entity.pdbx_description
1 polymer ?
#
loop_
_entity_poly.entity_id
_entity_poly.type
_entity_poly.pdbx_seq_one_letter_code
_entity_poly.pdbx_strand_id
1 'polypeptide(L)'
;MDKPKKILNNKQLFQKEAVINTLIFILIISILLYADFGMLTGLGILAALLGIYFSLSLRYLFVAMIGVCAASSSFIGQSMVAYCPYCTAAAMCFLIAGTISLMRIASKYTFISLVLCGVTLVSVGMFTWSFTAYADTREPVIHNGQATMVAKERDISKPKLYLSTTCPSCKGVIADFVNNDPLGEKWLPVVVPHSNLAQGEKMLQELGYQGEVVSASYPPGNRLPTLDIQGEIFVGSKIEFEEIAKGETK
;
A
#
# COMPACT_ATOMS: atom_id res chain seq x y z
N MET A 1 -15.99 -48.78 30.03
CA MET A 1 -16.76 -47.95 29.09
C MET A 1 -16.56 -46.49 29.46
N ASP A 2 -15.63 -45.79 28.81
CA ASP A 2 -15.20 -44.43 29.21
C ASP A 2 -15.15 -43.45 28.02
N LYS A 3 -16.12 -43.61 27.09
CA LYS A 3 -16.25 -42.79 25.88
C LYS A 3 -17.07 -41.48 25.99
N PRO A 4 -17.92 -41.20 26.99
CA PRO A 4 -18.76 -39.99 26.94
C PRO A 4 -18.02 -38.68 27.26
N LYS A 5 -17.00 -38.70 28.14
CA LYS A 5 -16.27 -37.48 28.54
C LYS A 5 -15.45 -36.86 27.39
N LYS A 6 -14.84 -37.68 26.53
CA LYS A 6 -13.98 -37.19 25.42
C LYS A 6 -14.79 -36.46 24.33
N ILE A 7 -16.02 -36.89 24.08
CA ILE A 7 -16.89 -36.32 23.04
C ILE A 7 -17.47 -34.97 23.50
N LEU A 8 -17.84 -34.84 24.77
CA LEU A 8 -18.36 -33.58 25.33
C LEU A 8 -17.30 -32.47 25.32
N ASN A 9 -16.05 -32.81 25.68
CA ASN A 9 -14.95 -31.85 25.73
C ASN A 9 -14.60 -31.29 24.34
N ASN A 10 -14.68 -32.12 23.29
CA ASN A 10 -14.43 -31.68 21.92
C ASN A 10 -15.49 -30.69 21.42
N LYS A 11 -16.79 -30.92 21.70
CA LYS A 11 -17.86 -30.00 21.28
C LYS A 11 -17.71 -28.60 21.90
N GLN A 12 -17.39 -28.53 23.18
CA GLN A 12 -17.19 -27.26 23.88
C GLN A 12 -15.96 -26.50 23.33
N LEU A 13 -14.91 -27.23 22.95
CA LEU A 13 -13.72 -26.66 22.35
C LEU A 13 -14.00 -26.05 20.97
N PHE A 14 -14.78 -26.74 20.12
CA PHE A 14 -15.22 -26.22 18.83
C PHE A 14 -16.06 -24.95 18.97
N GLN A 15 -16.99 -24.91 19.92
CA GLN A 15 -17.80 -23.72 20.16
C GLN A 15 -16.96 -22.51 20.61
N LYS A 16 -15.97 -22.69 21.48
CA LYS A 16 -15.09 -21.60 21.92
C LYS A 16 -14.32 -20.98 20.75
N GLU A 17 -13.80 -21.80 19.85
CA GLU A 17 -13.05 -21.31 18.68
C GLU A 17 -13.92 -20.61 17.65
N ALA A 18 -15.15 -21.12 17.44
CA ALA A 18 -16.12 -20.44 16.59
C ALA A 18 -16.44 -19.03 17.11
N VAL A 19 -16.56 -18.87 18.43
CA VAL A 19 -16.75 -17.56 19.07
C VAL A 19 -15.51 -16.68 18.87
N ILE A 20 -14.30 -17.19 19.11
CA ILE A 20 -13.05 -16.43 18.91
C ILE A 20 -12.93 -15.93 17.46
N ASN A 21 -13.09 -16.82 16.47
CA ASN A 21 -13.04 -16.44 15.06
C ASN A 21 -14.12 -15.40 14.70
N THR A 22 -15.32 -15.54 15.26
CA THR A 22 -16.41 -14.57 15.04
C THR A 22 -16.03 -13.19 15.58
N LEU A 23 -15.44 -13.11 16.78
CA LEU A 23 -14.95 -11.86 17.35
C LEU A 23 -13.85 -11.23 16.50
N ILE A 24 -12.94 -12.04 15.94
CA ILE A 24 -11.90 -11.56 15.02
C ILE A 24 -12.53 -10.98 13.74
N PHE A 25 -13.53 -11.64 13.14
CA PHE A 25 -14.23 -11.08 11.97
C PHE A 25 -15.01 -9.80 12.27
N ILE A 26 -15.59 -9.67 13.46
CA ILE A 26 -16.21 -8.41 13.89
C ILE A 26 -15.15 -7.31 14.01
N LEU A 27 -13.99 -7.61 14.60
CA LEU A 27 -12.87 -6.66 14.68
C LEU A 27 -12.40 -6.22 13.29
N ILE A 28 -12.31 -7.14 12.32
CA ILE A 28 -11.97 -6.83 10.93
C ILE A 28 -12.96 -5.81 10.35
N ILE A 29 -14.26 -6.02 10.53
CA ILE A 29 -15.28 -5.08 10.05
C ILE A 29 -15.09 -3.70 10.69
N SER A 30 -14.86 -3.65 12.00
CA SER A 30 -14.61 -2.38 12.71
C SER A 30 -13.37 -1.64 12.18
N ILE A 31 -12.27 -2.35 11.93
CA ILE A 31 -11.04 -1.77 11.35
C ILE A 31 -11.32 -1.24 9.93
N LEU A 32 -12.03 -2.01 9.10
CA LEU A 32 -12.33 -1.64 7.72
C LEU A 32 -13.29 -0.45 7.62
N LEU A 33 -14.26 -0.33 8.54
CA LEU A 33 -15.18 0.81 8.59
C LEU A 33 -14.50 2.10 9.07
N TYR A 34 -13.40 2.00 9.82
CA TYR A 34 -12.63 3.16 10.28
C TYR A 34 -11.65 3.69 9.20
N ALA A 35 -11.31 2.86 8.21
CA ALA A 35 -10.49 3.28 7.08
C ALA A 35 -11.30 4.13 6.08
N ASP A 36 -10.65 5.09 5.41
CA ASP A 36 -11.28 5.84 4.32
C ASP A 36 -11.90 4.87 3.29
N PHE A 37 -13.17 5.11 2.93
CA PHE A 37 -13.97 4.19 2.12
C PHE A 37 -13.33 3.97 0.73
N GLY A 38 -12.64 2.85 0.56
CA GLY A 38 -12.10 2.38 -0.72
C GLY A 38 -12.98 1.30 -1.35
N MET A 39 -12.82 1.09 -2.66
CA MET A 39 -13.54 0.05 -3.41
C MET A 39 -13.28 -1.37 -2.85
N LEU A 40 -12.09 -1.60 -2.30
CA LEU A 40 -11.68 -2.88 -1.69
C LEU A 40 -12.24 -3.10 -0.28
N THR A 41 -12.66 -2.03 0.41
CA THR A 41 -13.23 -2.11 1.77
C THR A 41 -14.53 -2.91 1.76
N GLY A 42 -15.38 -2.71 0.74
CA GLY A 42 -16.64 -3.45 0.58
C GLY A 42 -16.42 -4.96 0.41
N LEU A 43 -15.43 -5.36 -0.39
CA LEU A 43 -15.09 -6.77 -0.58
C LEU A 43 -14.54 -7.41 0.72
N GLY A 44 -13.74 -6.67 1.47
CA GLY A 44 -13.25 -7.11 2.79
C GLY A 44 -14.39 -7.32 3.79
N ILE A 45 -15.34 -6.39 3.86
CA ILE A 45 -16.51 -6.50 4.75
C ILE A 45 -17.36 -7.72 4.35
N LEU A 46 -17.62 -7.92 3.05
CA LEU A 46 -18.35 -9.09 2.56
C LEU A 46 -17.66 -10.41 2.96
N ALA A 47 -16.34 -10.49 2.79
CA ALA A 47 -15.55 -11.65 3.21
C ALA A 47 -15.64 -11.88 4.72
N ALA A 48 -15.58 -10.82 5.53
CA ALA A 48 -15.72 -10.93 6.98
C ALA A 48 -17.11 -11.43 7.41
N LEU A 49 -18.18 -10.93 6.77
CA LEU A 49 -19.56 -11.40 7.02
C LEU A 49 -19.72 -12.88 6.67
N LEU A 50 -19.17 -13.33 5.53
CA LEU A 50 -19.13 -14.74 5.17
C LEU A 50 -18.32 -15.56 6.19
N GLY A 51 -17.21 -15.02 6.67
CA GLY A 51 -16.39 -15.60 7.73
C GLY A 51 -17.18 -15.85 9.01
N ILE A 52 -17.96 -14.85 9.47
CA ILE A 52 -18.87 -14.98 10.62
C ILE A 52 -19.89 -16.11 10.38
N TYR A 53 -20.57 -16.08 9.24
CA TYR A 53 -21.58 -17.09 8.89
C TYR A 53 -21.01 -18.52 8.93
N PHE A 54 -19.84 -18.74 8.32
CA PHE A 54 -19.21 -20.07 8.30
C PHE A 54 -18.61 -20.48 9.65
N SER A 55 -18.14 -19.52 10.45
CA SER A 55 -17.66 -19.75 11.81
C SER A 55 -18.78 -20.27 12.71
N LEU A 56 -19.94 -19.59 12.69
CA LEU A 56 -21.14 -20.00 13.44
C LEU A 56 -21.70 -21.34 12.95
N SER A 57 -21.54 -21.64 11.67
CA SER A 57 -21.94 -22.93 11.07
C SER A 57 -20.92 -24.06 11.32
N LEU A 58 -19.85 -23.82 12.09
CA LEU A 58 -18.77 -24.78 12.38
C LEU A 58 -18.09 -25.32 11.11
N ARG A 59 -18.07 -24.53 10.03
CA ARG A 59 -17.50 -24.90 8.73
C ARG A 59 -16.08 -24.35 8.57
N TYR A 60 -15.15 -24.84 9.41
CA TYR A 60 -13.77 -24.33 9.52
C TYR A 60 -12.94 -24.34 8.22
N LEU A 61 -13.23 -25.26 7.28
CA LEU A 61 -12.58 -25.26 5.96
C LEU A 61 -12.85 -23.96 5.19
N PHE A 62 -14.09 -23.49 5.19
CA PHE A 62 -14.47 -22.25 4.50
C PHE A 62 -13.93 -21.02 5.23
N VAL A 63 -13.91 -21.05 6.57
CA VAL A 63 -13.30 -19.99 7.38
C VAL A 63 -11.81 -19.86 7.06
N ALA A 64 -11.08 -20.99 6.97
CA ALA A 64 -9.67 -21.02 6.60
C ALA A 64 -9.44 -20.46 5.19
N MET A 65 -10.24 -20.87 4.19
CA MET A 65 -10.13 -20.36 2.83
C MET A 65 -10.39 -18.86 2.75
N ILE A 66 -11.45 -18.36 3.39
CA ILE A 66 -11.76 -16.93 3.40
C ILE A 66 -10.64 -16.14 4.07
N GLY A 67 -10.20 -16.56 5.25
CA GLY A 67 -9.14 -15.88 6.00
C GLY A 67 -7.84 -15.81 5.22
N VAL A 68 -7.35 -16.94 4.72
CA VAL A 68 -6.09 -17.00 3.97
C VAL A 68 -6.19 -16.26 2.64
N CYS A 69 -7.24 -16.50 1.84
CA CYS A 69 -7.37 -15.85 0.53
C CYS A 69 -7.55 -14.33 0.66
N ALA A 70 -8.33 -13.84 1.63
CA ALA A 70 -8.51 -12.42 1.86
C ALA A 70 -7.19 -11.76 2.32
N ALA A 71 -6.49 -12.39 3.27
CA ALA A 71 -5.19 -11.91 3.73
C ALA A 71 -4.16 -11.87 2.60
N SER A 72 -3.99 -12.97 1.87
CA SER A 72 -3.03 -13.07 0.77
C SER A 72 -3.33 -12.09 -0.36
N SER A 73 -4.61 -11.91 -0.72
CA SER A 73 -5.00 -10.91 -1.73
C SER A 73 -4.68 -9.49 -1.26
N SER A 74 -4.87 -9.20 0.03
CA SER A 74 -4.51 -7.90 0.60
C SER A 74 -3.00 -7.69 0.66
N PHE A 75 -2.21 -8.71 0.98
CA PHE A 75 -0.74 -8.62 0.99
C PHE A 75 -0.18 -8.43 -0.41
N ILE A 76 -0.69 -9.16 -1.40
CA ILE A 76 -0.31 -9.00 -2.82
C ILE A 76 -0.76 -7.64 -3.35
N GLY A 77 -1.99 -7.20 -3.04
CA GLY A 77 -2.47 -5.88 -3.46
C GLY A 77 -1.61 -4.74 -2.90
N GLN A 78 -1.25 -4.83 -1.62
CA GLN A 78 -0.40 -3.83 -0.96
C GLN A 78 1.06 -3.90 -1.43
N SER A 79 1.55 -5.07 -1.85
CA SER A 79 2.89 -5.17 -2.44
C SER A 79 2.98 -4.48 -3.80
N MET A 80 1.87 -4.43 -4.56
CA MET A 80 1.81 -3.85 -5.90
C MET A 80 1.38 -2.37 -5.97
N VAL A 81 0.50 -1.92 -5.06
CA VAL A 81 -0.16 -0.61 -5.19
C VAL A 81 0.38 0.41 -4.19
N ALA A 82 0.09 0.22 -2.91
CA ALA A 82 0.50 1.11 -1.83
C ALA A 82 0.29 0.46 -0.47
N TYR A 83 1.09 0.87 0.52
CA TYR A 83 0.92 0.48 1.91
C TYR A 83 -0.31 1.17 2.54
N CYS A 84 -1.17 0.38 3.19
CA CYS A 84 -2.32 0.87 3.93
C CYS A 84 -2.31 0.25 5.34
N PRO A 85 -2.08 1.02 6.42
CA PRO A 85 -1.93 0.46 7.76
C PRO A 85 -3.19 -0.26 8.24
N TYR A 86 -4.37 0.29 7.96
CA TYR A 86 -5.65 -0.34 8.32
C TYR A 86 -5.92 -1.62 7.51
N CYS A 87 -5.56 -1.63 6.22
CA CYS A 87 -5.69 -2.79 5.36
C CYS A 87 -4.74 -3.92 5.80
N THR A 88 -3.50 -3.57 6.17
CA THR A 88 -2.55 -4.52 6.75
C THR A 88 -3.07 -5.08 8.07
N ALA A 89 -3.58 -4.24 8.97
CA ALA A 89 -4.16 -4.70 10.24
C ALA A 89 -5.34 -5.67 10.02
N ALA A 90 -6.24 -5.33 9.08
CA ALA A 90 -7.35 -6.21 8.71
C ALA A 90 -6.86 -7.53 8.09
N ALA A 91 -5.87 -7.50 7.18
CA ALA A 91 -5.28 -8.67 6.56
C ALA A 91 -4.61 -9.60 7.58
N MET A 92 -3.92 -9.04 8.57
CA MET A 92 -3.34 -9.80 9.69
C MET A 92 -4.43 -10.48 10.52
N CYS A 93 -5.53 -9.78 10.80
CA CYS A 93 -6.67 -10.38 11.51
C CYS A 93 -7.31 -11.51 10.69
N PHE A 94 -7.49 -11.33 9.38
CA PHE A 94 -7.96 -12.38 8.47
C PHE A 94 -7.03 -13.60 8.50
N LEU A 95 -5.71 -13.36 8.49
CA LEU A 95 -4.71 -14.41 8.54
C LEU A 95 -4.76 -15.18 9.87
N ILE A 96 -4.92 -14.49 11.00
CA ILE A 96 -5.05 -15.13 12.32
C ILE A 96 -6.29 -16.03 12.36
N ALA A 97 -7.46 -15.52 11.96
CA ALA A 97 -8.69 -16.31 11.91
C ALA A 97 -8.57 -17.52 10.96
N GLY A 98 -7.92 -17.31 9.80
CA GLY A 98 -7.64 -18.36 8.84
C GLY A 98 -6.73 -19.46 9.41
N THR A 99 -5.66 -19.06 10.09
CA THR A 99 -4.65 -19.96 10.66
C THR A 99 -5.19 -20.78 11.83
N ILE A 100 -5.96 -20.15 12.75
CA ILE A 100 -6.64 -20.86 13.83
C ILE A 100 -7.53 -21.97 13.26
N SER A 101 -8.30 -21.63 12.21
CA SER A 101 -9.17 -22.59 11.52
C SER A 101 -8.36 -23.67 10.78
N LEU A 102 -7.22 -23.32 10.19
CA LEU A 102 -6.33 -24.21 9.45
C LEU A 102 -5.72 -25.28 10.37
N MET A 103 -5.21 -24.89 11.55
CA MET A 103 -4.60 -25.80 12.52
C MET A 103 -5.56 -26.91 12.95
N ARG A 104 -6.88 -26.61 12.98
CA ARG A 104 -7.91 -27.58 13.34
C ARG A 104 -8.21 -28.60 12.26
N ILE A 105 -8.19 -28.17 11.01
CA ILE A 105 -8.56 -29.02 9.88
C ILE A 105 -7.36 -29.73 9.25
N ALA A 106 -6.13 -29.37 9.65
CA ALA A 106 -4.88 -29.87 9.07
C ALA A 106 -4.76 -31.41 9.10
N SER A 107 -5.30 -32.07 10.12
CA SER A 107 -5.29 -33.53 10.21
C SER A 107 -6.25 -34.22 9.24
N LYS A 108 -7.32 -33.52 8.81
CA LYS A 108 -8.34 -34.07 7.91
C LYS A 108 -8.14 -33.66 6.45
N TYR A 109 -7.61 -32.46 6.21
CA TYR A 109 -7.43 -31.89 4.87
C TYR A 109 -5.98 -31.44 4.65
N THR A 110 -5.02 -32.34 4.89
CA THR A 110 -3.59 -32.02 4.90
C THR A 110 -3.10 -31.36 3.61
N PHE A 111 -3.53 -31.84 2.44
CA PHE A 111 -3.14 -31.24 1.15
C PHE A 111 -3.61 -29.79 1.02
N ILE A 112 -4.90 -29.52 1.34
CA ILE A 112 -5.47 -28.16 1.28
C ILE A 112 -4.76 -27.26 2.30
N SER A 113 -4.50 -27.76 3.50
CA SER A 113 -3.78 -27.01 4.52
C SER A 113 -2.35 -26.66 4.10
N LEU A 114 -1.66 -27.56 3.40
CA LEU A 114 -0.31 -27.32 2.88
C LEU A 114 -0.33 -26.25 1.77
N VAL A 115 -1.31 -26.31 0.86
CA VAL A 115 -1.49 -25.29 -0.19
C VAL A 115 -1.77 -23.91 0.42
N LEU A 116 -2.71 -23.80 1.35
CA LEU A 116 -3.03 -22.53 2.02
C LEU A 116 -1.85 -21.97 2.82
N CYS A 117 -1.06 -22.84 3.45
CA CYS A 117 0.18 -22.45 4.12
C CYS A 117 1.21 -21.91 3.10
N GLY A 118 1.40 -22.59 1.96
CA GLY A 118 2.27 -22.12 0.89
C GLY A 118 1.86 -20.76 0.32
N VAL A 119 0.56 -20.57 0.04
CA VAL A 119 0.00 -19.29 -0.43
C VAL A 119 0.25 -18.19 0.60
N THR A 120 0.06 -18.48 1.89
CA THR A 120 0.36 -17.55 2.98
C THR A 120 1.83 -17.14 2.95
N LEU A 121 2.75 -18.11 2.96
CA LEU A 121 4.19 -17.86 2.99
C LEU A 121 4.65 -17.01 1.79
N VAL A 122 4.17 -17.34 0.58
CA VAL A 122 4.48 -16.56 -0.62
C VAL A 122 3.92 -15.13 -0.51
N SER A 123 2.65 -14.97 -0.10
CA SER A 123 2.04 -13.65 -0.01
C SER A 123 2.69 -12.75 1.05
N VAL A 124 3.01 -13.31 2.23
CA VAL A 124 3.73 -12.59 3.29
C VAL A 124 5.15 -12.28 2.83
N GLY A 125 5.84 -13.23 2.19
CA GLY A 125 7.18 -13.03 1.65
C GLY A 125 7.24 -11.93 0.59
N MET A 126 6.26 -11.87 -0.32
CA MET A 126 6.12 -10.77 -1.27
C MET A 126 5.89 -9.44 -0.56
N PHE A 127 5.01 -9.40 0.43
CA PHE A 127 4.72 -8.19 1.18
C PHE A 127 5.92 -7.69 2.00
N THR A 128 6.64 -8.57 2.69
CA THR A 128 7.84 -8.21 3.46
C THR A 128 9.01 -7.82 2.57
N TRP A 129 9.17 -8.47 1.42
CA TRP A 129 10.16 -8.07 0.42
C TRP A 129 9.85 -6.66 -0.10
N SER A 130 8.60 -6.40 -0.44
CA SER A 130 8.16 -5.07 -0.88
C SER A 130 8.29 -4.02 0.22
N PHE A 131 8.24 -4.38 1.51
CA PHE A 131 8.47 -3.44 2.61
C PHE A 131 9.88 -2.82 2.57
N THR A 132 10.88 -3.51 2.02
CA THR A 132 12.22 -2.91 1.81
C THR A 132 12.24 -1.90 0.66
N ALA A 133 11.30 -2.00 -0.28
CA ALA A 133 11.07 -1.01 -1.35
C ALA A 133 10.14 0.12 -0.90
N TYR A 134 9.25 -0.14 0.06
CA TYR A 134 8.48 0.86 0.81
C TYR A 134 9.28 1.31 2.03
N ALA A 135 10.47 1.89 1.81
CA ALA A 135 11.09 2.68 2.87
C ALA A 135 10.06 3.74 3.30
N ASP A 136 9.62 3.65 4.55
CA ASP A 136 8.67 4.57 5.14
C ASP A 136 9.22 5.99 4.97
N THR A 137 8.66 6.77 4.04
CA THR A 137 9.08 8.15 3.82
C THR A 137 8.63 9.07 4.97
N ARG A 138 8.00 8.53 6.02
CA ARG A 138 7.76 9.21 7.30
C ARG A 138 8.89 8.98 8.32
N GLU A 139 9.84 8.10 8.06
CA GLU A 139 11.05 7.95 8.86
C GLU A 139 12.26 8.51 8.08
N PRO A 140 12.89 9.60 8.53
CA PRO A 140 14.02 10.18 7.82
C PRO A 140 15.20 9.21 7.83
N VAL A 141 15.83 9.04 6.67
CA VAL A 141 17.13 8.38 6.56
C VAL A 141 18.14 9.20 7.36
N ILE A 142 18.59 8.68 8.50
CA ILE A 142 19.60 9.32 9.35
C ILE A 142 20.95 9.21 8.66
N HIS A 143 21.37 10.29 8.00
CA HIS A 143 22.76 10.47 7.59
C HIS A 143 23.50 11.28 8.68
N ASN A 144 24.58 10.71 9.23
CA ASN A 144 25.48 11.37 10.19
C ASN A 144 24.83 11.87 11.49
N GLY A 145 23.90 11.11 12.07
CA GLY A 145 23.40 11.37 13.43
C GLY A 145 22.53 12.63 13.59
N GLN A 146 22.08 13.23 12.50
CA GLN A 146 21.09 14.31 12.52
C GLN A 146 19.81 13.84 11.82
N ALA A 147 18.69 13.92 12.53
CA ALA A 147 17.36 13.77 11.95
C ALA A 147 17.09 14.99 11.07
N THR A 148 17.47 14.91 9.79
CA THR A 148 17.11 15.94 8.83
C THR A 148 15.64 15.73 8.48
N MET A 149 14.74 16.49 9.10
CA MET A 149 13.51 16.83 8.40
C MET A 149 13.96 17.63 7.18
N VAL A 150 14.00 17.02 5.99
CA VAL A 150 14.39 17.73 4.77
C VAL A 150 13.22 18.61 4.29
N ALA A 151 12.83 19.56 5.14
CA ALA A 151 12.89 20.94 4.70
C ALA A 151 14.34 21.41 4.96
N LYS A 152 15.29 20.93 4.14
CA LYS A 152 16.34 21.86 3.67
C LYS A 152 15.59 23.12 3.30
N GLU A 153 16.05 24.31 3.66
CA GLU A 153 15.57 25.54 3.04
C GLU A 153 15.66 25.33 1.53
N ARG A 154 14.55 24.85 0.95
CA ARG A 154 14.41 24.57 -0.47
C ARG A 154 14.46 25.94 -1.06
N ASP A 155 15.30 26.12 -2.05
CA ASP A 155 15.34 27.34 -2.81
C ASP A 155 13.93 27.60 -3.36
N ILE A 156 13.15 28.43 -2.64
CA ILE A 156 11.73 28.72 -2.92
C ILE A 156 11.61 29.38 -4.29
N SER A 157 12.74 29.85 -4.84
CA SER A 157 12.84 30.54 -6.11
C SER A 157 12.64 29.63 -7.33
N LYS A 158 12.94 28.33 -7.25
CA LYS A 158 12.89 27.46 -8.44
C LYS A 158 11.47 27.04 -8.80
N PRO A 159 11.08 27.12 -10.10
CA PRO A 159 9.90 26.49 -10.64
C PRO A 159 9.79 25.00 -10.28
N LYS A 160 8.60 24.57 -9.88
CA LYS A 160 8.32 23.18 -9.46
C LYS A 160 7.49 22.46 -10.49
N LEU A 161 8.01 21.36 -11.03
CA LEU A 161 7.26 20.50 -11.95
C LEU A 161 6.71 19.29 -11.19
N TYR A 162 5.42 19.27 -10.94
CA TYR A 162 4.70 18.16 -10.33
C TYR A 162 4.39 17.08 -11.38
N LEU A 163 4.82 15.85 -11.08
CA LEU A 163 4.81 14.72 -12.00
C LEU A 163 4.52 13.39 -11.29
N SER A 164 4.05 12.39 -12.04
CA SER A 164 3.81 11.03 -11.52
C SER A 164 4.31 9.97 -12.48
N THR A 165 4.80 8.86 -11.92
CA THR A 165 5.28 7.69 -12.67
C THR A 165 4.16 7.01 -13.47
N THR A 166 2.90 7.18 -13.07
CA THR A 166 1.73 6.59 -13.73
C THR A 166 1.05 7.54 -14.71
N CYS A 167 1.48 8.81 -14.79
CA CYS A 167 0.88 9.85 -15.62
C CYS A 167 1.40 9.76 -17.07
N PRO A 168 0.58 9.37 -18.07
CA PRO A 168 1.03 9.24 -19.44
C PRO A 168 1.45 10.59 -20.06
N SER A 169 0.70 11.65 -19.75
CA SER A 169 0.96 13.02 -20.20
C SER A 169 2.25 13.61 -19.66
N CYS A 170 2.78 13.06 -18.57
CA CYS A 170 4.00 13.55 -17.95
C CYS A 170 5.25 13.11 -18.72
N LYS A 171 5.21 12.02 -19.49
CA LYS A 171 6.39 11.46 -20.17
C LYS A 171 7.06 12.45 -21.14
N GLY A 172 6.25 13.14 -21.96
CA GLY A 172 6.77 14.11 -22.92
C GLY A 172 7.39 15.33 -22.23
N VAL A 173 6.70 15.86 -21.23
CA VAL A 173 7.14 17.03 -20.45
C VAL A 173 8.42 16.71 -19.67
N ILE A 174 8.51 15.54 -19.02
CA ILE A 174 9.71 15.14 -18.29
C ILE A 174 10.91 15.02 -19.23
N ALA A 175 10.73 14.38 -20.39
CA ALA A 175 11.80 14.25 -21.35
C ALA A 175 12.29 15.62 -21.84
N ASP A 176 11.38 16.55 -22.12
CA ASP A 176 11.73 17.92 -22.51
C ASP A 176 12.54 18.63 -21.41
N PHE A 177 12.07 18.59 -20.17
CA PHE A 177 12.75 19.26 -19.05
C PHE A 177 14.13 18.67 -18.74
N VAL A 178 14.25 17.33 -18.76
CA VAL A 178 15.54 16.66 -18.50
C VAL A 178 16.53 16.90 -19.64
N ASN A 179 16.08 16.95 -20.89
CA ASN A 179 16.96 17.24 -22.02
C ASN A 179 17.49 18.68 -22.00
N ASN A 180 16.70 19.64 -21.54
CA ASN A 180 17.08 21.05 -21.50
C ASN A 180 17.86 21.44 -20.23
N ASP A 181 17.61 20.77 -19.10
CA ASP A 181 18.33 20.99 -17.84
C ASP A 181 18.48 19.68 -17.04
N PRO A 182 19.48 18.85 -17.38
CA PRO A 182 19.71 17.57 -16.72
C PRO A 182 20.25 17.70 -15.29
N LEU A 183 20.81 18.86 -14.93
CA LEU A 183 21.37 19.11 -13.61
C LEU A 183 20.34 19.67 -12.61
N GLY A 184 19.18 20.14 -13.08
CA GLY A 184 18.13 20.70 -12.22
C GLY A 184 18.50 22.07 -11.65
N GLU A 185 19.24 22.86 -12.41
CA GLU A 185 19.63 24.21 -11.99
C GLU A 185 18.45 25.18 -12.04
N LYS A 186 17.54 25.01 -13.00
CA LYS A 186 16.44 25.94 -13.31
C LYS A 186 15.06 25.45 -12.87
N TRP A 187 14.93 24.18 -12.50
CA TRP A 187 13.66 23.61 -12.10
C TRP A 187 13.84 22.52 -11.04
N LEU A 188 12.74 22.18 -10.36
CA LEU A 188 12.70 21.14 -9.35
C LEU A 188 11.57 20.13 -9.65
N PRO A 189 11.88 18.85 -9.95
CA PRO A 189 10.87 17.81 -10.06
C PRO A 189 10.24 17.50 -8.70
N VAL A 190 8.91 17.43 -8.69
CA VAL A 190 8.10 17.05 -7.53
C VAL A 190 7.29 15.80 -7.85
N VAL A 191 7.69 14.66 -7.30
CA VAL A 191 7.01 13.37 -7.49
C VAL A 191 5.73 13.30 -6.66
N VAL A 192 4.64 12.93 -7.32
CA VAL A 192 3.29 12.76 -6.76
C VAL A 192 2.72 11.39 -7.16
N PRO A 193 2.08 10.65 -6.24
CA PRO A 193 2.04 10.88 -4.80
C PRO A 193 3.41 10.62 -4.16
N HIS A 194 3.57 11.08 -2.91
CA HIS A 194 4.78 10.91 -2.12
C HIS A 194 5.26 9.45 -2.03
N SER A 195 4.33 8.48 -2.01
CA SER A 195 4.63 7.04 -2.02
C SER A 195 5.43 6.57 -3.24
N ASN A 196 5.45 7.35 -4.32
CA ASN A 196 6.13 7.00 -5.57
C ASN A 196 7.51 7.65 -5.68
N LEU A 197 8.03 8.30 -4.63
CA LEU A 197 9.31 9.03 -4.70
C LEU A 197 10.43 8.17 -5.27
N ALA A 198 10.68 6.98 -4.69
CA ALA A 198 11.77 6.10 -5.14
C ALA A 198 11.61 5.67 -6.62
N GLN A 199 10.38 5.40 -7.06
CA GLN A 199 10.10 5.06 -8.45
C GLN A 199 10.28 6.28 -9.38
N GLY A 200 9.90 7.48 -8.91
CA GLY A 200 10.04 8.73 -9.63
C GLY A 200 11.50 9.16 -9.78
N GLU A 201 12.30 9.02 -8.72
CA GLU A 201 13.76 9.24 -8.74
C GLU A 201 14.42 8.33 -9.76
N LYS A 202 14.13 7.03 -9.70
CA LYS A 202 14.66 6.07 -10.67
C LYS A 202 14.28 6.42 -12.11
N MET A 203 13.02 6.78 -12.36
CA MET A 203 12.55 7.21 -13.67
C MET A 203 13.29 8.45 -14.18
N LEU A 204 13.51 9.45 -13.32
CA LEU A 204 14.25 10.66 -13.66
C LEU A 204 15.73 10.38 -13.94
N GLN A 205 16.37 9.53 -13.14
CA GLN A 205 17.75 9.09 -13.35
C GLN A 205 17.92 8.29 -14.64
N GLU A 206 16.99 7.39 -14.95
CA GLU A 206 16.96 6.64 -16.22
C GLU A 206 16.84 7.57 -17.45
N LEU A 207 16.22 8.75 -17.28
CA LEU A 207 16.14 9.79 -18.30
C LEU A 207 17.35 10.73 -18.33
N GLY A 208 18.31 10.56 -17.42
CA GLY A 208 19.55 11.35 -17.38
C GLY A 208 19.54 12.54 -16.42
N TYR A 209 18.49 12.70 -15.60
CA TYR A 209 18.43 13.73 -14.57
C TYR A 209 19.35 13.41 -13.39
N GLN A 210 20.14 14.40 -12.97
CA GLN A 210 21.16 14.27 -11.92
C GLN A 210 20.90 15.23 -10.73
N GLY A 211 19.88 16.08 -10.83
CA GLY A 211 19.54 17.06 -9.81
C GLY A 211 18.76 16.47 -8.62
N GLU A 212 18.38 17.35 -7.71
CA GLU A 212 17.54 17.00 -6.56
C GLU A 212 16.10 16.67 -7.03
N VAL A 213 15.49 15.68 -6.38
CA VAL A 213 14.10 15.31 -6.57
C VAL A 213 13.39 15.43 -5.23
N VAL A 214 12.23 16.08 -5.22
CA VAL A 214 11.38 16.15 -4.04
C VAL A 214 10.05 15.48 -4.31
N SER A 215 9.21 15.37 -3.29
CA SER A 215 7.88 14.78 -3.43
C SER A 215 6.82 15.55 -2.67
N ALA A 216 5.56 15.34 -3.08
CA ALA A 216 4.39 15.91 -2.46
C ALA A 216 3.22 14.91 -2.48
N SER A 217 2.30 15.04 -1.51
CA SER A 217 1.10 14.19 -1.46
C SER A 217 0.10 14.51 -2.57
N TYR A 218 0.00 15.79 -2.95
CA TYR A 218 -0.94 16.28 -3.94
C TYR A 218 -0.29 17.36 -4.82
N PRO A 219 -0.68 17.45 -6.11
CA PRO A 219 -0.24 18.54 -6.97
C PRO A 219 -1.16 19.76 -6.77
N PRO A 220 -0.66 20.98 -7.02
CA PRO A 220 -1.51 22.16 -7.11
C PRO A 220 -2.56 21.95 -8.22
N GLY A 221 -3.82 22.28 -7.92
CA GLY A 221 -4.94 22.12 -8.86
C GLY A 221 -5.40 20.68 -9.14
N ASN A 222 -4.88 19.67 -8.41
CA ASN A 222 -5.27 18.25 -8.53
C ASN A 222 -5.14 17.66 -9.94
N ARG A 223 -4.19 18.16 -10.74
CA ARG A 223 -3.90 17.67 -12.10
C ARG A 223 -2.39 17.47 -12.29
N LEU A 224 -2.04 16.64 -13.28
CA LEU A 224 -0.66 16.34 -13.67
C LEU A 224 -0.54 16.24 -15.20
N PRO A 225 0.62 16.59 -15.79
CA PRO A 225 1.71 17.33 -15.18
C PRO A 225 1.29 18.77 -14.86
N THR A 226 1.91 19.35 -13.83
CA THR A 226 1.64 20.72 -13.40
C THR A 226 2.93 21.44 -13.09
N LEU A 227 3.15 22.61 -13.67
CA LEU A 227 4.28 23.49 -13.40
C LEU A 227 3.81 24.65 -12.53
N ASP A 228 4.47 24.86 -11.40
CA ASP A 228 4.26 25.97 -10.47
C ASP A 228 5.47 26.91 -10.56
N ILE A 229 5.24 28.11 -11.10
CA ILE A 229 6.23 29.19 -11.15
C ILE A 229 5.75 30.27 -10.19
N GLN A 230 6.33 30.31 -8.99
CA GLN A 230 6.04 31.35 -8.00
C GLN A 230 4.53 31.55 -7.69
N GLY A 231 3.73 30.48 -7.74
CA GLY A 231 2.29 30.50 -7.51
C GLY A 231 1.43 30.59 -8.78
N GLU A 232 2.03 30.84 -9.95
CA GLU A 232 1.35 30.68 -11.25
C GLU A 232 1.37 29.20 -11.66
N ILE A 233 0.18 28.63 -11.88
CA ILE A 233 -0.01 27.20 -12.14
C ILE A 233 -0.30 26.97 -13.62
N PHE A 234 0.58 26.23 -14.29
CA PHE A 234 0.43 25.76 -15.67
C PHE A 234 0.14 24.25 -15.65
N VAL A 235 -0.86 23.81 -16.41
CA VAL A 235 -1.35 22.41 -16.35
C VAL A 235 -1.45 21.81 -17.74
N GLY A 236 -1.02 20.55 -17.86
CA GLY A 236 -1.31 19.70 -19.03
C GLY A 236 -0.10 19.34 -19.88
N SER A 237 -0.32 18.58 -20.94
CA SER A 237 0.75 17.97 -21.76
C SER A 237 1.49 18.94 -22.69
N LYS A 238 1.14 20.24 -22.64
CA LYS A 238 1.75 21.30 -23.46
C LYS A 238 2.69 22.20 -22.66
N ILE A 239 3.01 21.80 -21.42
CA ILE A 239 4.04 22.48 -20.63
C ILE A 239 5.38 22.26 -21.34
N GLU A 240 6.05 23.37 -21.64
CA GLU A 240 7.33 23.40 -22.35
C GLU A 240 8.38 24.04 -21.44
N PHE A 241 9.64 23.60 -21.53
CA PHE A 241 10.72 24.13 -20.70
C PHE A 241 10.89 25.66 -20.83
N GLU A 242 10.58 26.22 -22.00
CA GLU A 242 10.64 27.65 -22.28
C GLU A 242 9.71 28.51 -21.41
N GLU A 243 8.68 27.91 -20.80
CA GLU A 243 7.77 28.60 -19.87
C GLU A 243 8.50 29.09 -18.61
N ILE A 244 9.60 28.43 -18.22
CA ILE A 244 10.45 28.86 -17.10
C ILE A 244 11.04 30.26 -17.37
N ALA A 245 11.53 30.50 -18.59
CA ALA A 245 12.15 31.78 -18.96
C ALA A 245 11.13 32.94 -19.04
N LYS A 246 9.87 32.63 -19.34
CA LYS A 246 8.77 33.62 -19.37
C LYS A 246 8.34 34.06 -17.96
N GLY A 247 8.59 33.22 -16.95
CA GLY A 247 8.32 33.52 -15.55
C GLY A 247 9.34 34.45 -14.88
N GLU A 248 10.57 34.53 -15.40
CA GLU A 248 11.65 35.37 -14.85
C GLU A 248 11.53 36.87 -15.23
N THR A 249 10.58 37.25 -16.09
CA THR A 249 10.47 38.60 -16.68
C THR A 249 9.34 39.47 -16.12
N LYS A 250 8.76 39.14 -14.95
CA LYS A 250 7.76 39.97 -14.27
C LYS A 250 8.20 40.43 -12.89
#